data_AF-A7SA16-F1
#
_entry.id   AF-A7SA16-F1
#
_cell.length_a   1.000
_cell.length_b   1.000
_cell.length_c   1.000
_cell.angle_alpha   90.00
_cell.angle_beta   90.00
_cell.angle_gamma   90.00
#
_symmetry.space_group_name_H-M   'P 1'
#
loop_
_entity.id
_entity.type
_entity.pdbx_description
1 polymer ?
#
loop_
_entity_poly.entity_id
_entity_poly.type
_entity_poly.pdbx_seq_one_letter_code
_entity_poly.pdbx_strand_id
1 'polypeptide(L)' 'DEVCGISVSMRDRDDIVQIWDTKARTAADATVLRKVCELLPDVDFQDPFYKSHQEHTAFEGQKPKPRYSGGFP' A
#
# COMPACT_ATOMS: atom_id res chain seq x y z
N ASP A 1 -6.02 9.09 -11.72
CA ASP A 1 -5.10 8.61 -10.67
C ASP A 1 -3.92 9.52 -10.55
N GLU A 2 -3.53 9.80 -9.32
CA GLU A 2 -2.42 10.68 -9.01
C GLU A 2 -1.46 9.88 -8.14
N VAL A 3 -0.39 9.39 -8.79
CA VAL A 3 0.65 8.61 -8.12
C VAL A 3 1.42 9.54 -7.19
N CYS A 4 1.37 9.27 -5.89
CA CYS A 4 2.09 10.03 -4.88
C CYS A 4 3.49 9.46 -4.59
N GLY A 5 3.75 8.21 -4.99
CA GLY A 5 5.06 7.60 -4.81
C GLY A 5 5.13 6.16 -5.30
N ILE A 6 6.36 5.65 -5.30
CA ILE A 6 6.68 4.26 -5.64
C ILE A 6 7.69 3.78 -4.58
N SER A 7 7.52 2.55 -4.11
CA SER A 7 8.50 1.89 -3.25
C SER A 7 8.82 0.49 -3.77
N VAL A 8 10.09 0.11 -3.68
CA VAL A 8 10.56 -1.22 -4.06
C VAL A 8 11.15 -1.88 -2.82
N SER A 9 10.72 -3.10 -2.53
CA SER A 9 11.23 -3.91 -1.44
C SER A 9 11.88 -5.17 -2.01
N MET A 10 13.19 -5.26 -1.88
CA MET A 10 13.92 -6.48 -2.23
C MET A 10 13.66 -7.55 -1.17
N ARG A 11 13.39 -8.79 -1.60
CA ARG A 11 13.23 -9.95 -0.70
C ARG A 11 14.00 -11.13 -1.25
N ASP A 12 14.20 -12.15 -0.41
CA ASP A 12 14.95 -13.35 -0.79
C ASP A 12 14.27 -14.21 -1.86
N ARG A 13 12.93 -14.14 -1.97
CA ARG A 13 12.14 -14.94 -2.92
C ARG A 13 11.68 -14.11 -4.12
N ASP A 14 10.97 -13.02 -3.86
CA ASP A 14 10.35 -12.19 -4.89
C ASP A 14 10.43 -10.72 -4.51
N ASP A 15 10.83 -9.87 -5.45
CA ASP A 15 10.84 -8.42 -5.24
C ASP A 15 9.42 -7.85 -5.30
N ILE A 16 9.11 -6.93 -4.39
CA ILE A 16 7.78 -6.32 -4.30
C ILE A 16 7.87 -4.87 -4.73
N VAL A 17 7.11 -4.51 -5.77
CA VAL A 17 6.92 -3.13 -6.22
C VAL A 17 5.55 -2.65 -5.75
N GLN A 18 5.52 -1.52 -5.05
CA GLN A 18 4.28 -0.89 -4.59
C GLN A 18 4.16 0.51 -5.19
N ILE A 19 3.01 0.79 -5.78
CA ILE A 19 2.68 2.09 -6.37
C ILE A 19 1.59 2.72 -5.52
N TRP A 20 1.84 3.93 -5.05
CA TRP A 20 0.98 4.63 -4.12
C TRP A 20 0.17 5.69 -4.87
N ASP A 21 -1.15 5.66 -4.73
CA ASP A 21 -2.07 6.69 -5.24
C ASP A 21 -2.60 7.53 -4.08
N THR A 22 -2.80 8.82 -4.31
CA THR A 22 -3.48 9.74 -3.39
C THR A 22 -4.95 9.37 -3.16
N LYS A 23 -5.64 8.80 -4.16
CA LYS A 23 -7.10 8.61 -4.14
C LYS A 23 -7.47 7.15 -4.31
N ALA A 24 -7.77 6.48 -3.19
CA ALA A 24 -8.21 5.09 -3.22
C ALA A 24 -9.56 4.85 -3.92
N ARG A 25 -10.37 5.91 -4.07
CA ARG A 25 -11.71 5.80 -4.70
C ARG A 25 -11.65 5.54 -6.20
N THR A 26 -10.55 5.90 -6.87
CA THR A 26 -10.38 5.68 -8.33
C THR A 26 -9.64 4.39 -8.65
N ALA A 27 -9.35 3.54 -7.65
CA ALA A 27 -8.62 2.29 -7.84
C ALA A 27 -9.29 1.33 -8.84
N ALA A 28 -10.62 1.31 -8.90
CA ALA A 28 -11.36 0.45 -9.84
C ALA A 28 -11.20 0.88 -11.31
N ASP A 29 -11.04 2.18 -11.55
CA ASP A 29 -10.84 2.75 -12.89
C ASP A 29 -9.36 2.94 -13.22
N ALA A 30 -8.47 2.49 -12.32
CA ALA A 30 -7.06 2.79 -12.43
C ALA A 30 -6.39 2.00 -13.55
N THR A 31 -5.74 2.74 -14.45
CA THR A 31 -5.01 2.15 -15.59
C THR A 31 -3.53 1.93 -15.29
N VAL A 32 -3.09 2.21 -14.06
CA VAL A 32 -1.69 2.16 -13.65
C VAL A 32 -1.09 0.77 -13.86
N LEU A 33 -1.78 -0.29 -13.41
CA LEU A 33 -1.30 -1.67 -13.60
C LEU A 33 -1.13 -2.01 -15.08
N ARG A 34 -2.11 -1.63 -15.92
CA ARG A 34 -2.03 -1.85 -17.36
C ARG A 34 -0.81 -1.17 -17.98
N LYS A 35 -0.58 0.10 -17.63
CA LYS A 35 0.58 0.87 -18.11
C LYS A 35 1.91 0.26 -17.65
N VAL A 36 1.98 -0.26 -16.44
CA VAL A 36 3.18 -0.93 -15.93
C VAL A 36 3.49 -2.18 -16.75
N CYS A 37 2.48 -3.01 -17.02
CA CYS A 37 2.66 -4.19 -17.89
C CYS A 37 3.03 -3.80 -19.33
N GLU A 38 2.45 -2.73 -19.88
CA GLU A 38 2.80 -2.22 -21.22
C GLU A 38 4.26 -1.72 -21.29
N LEU A 39 4.77 -1.11 -20.22
CA LEU A 39 6.14 -0.59 -20.14
C LEU A 39 7.18 -1.68 -19.87
N LEU A 40 6.77 -2.76 -19.20
CA LEU A 40 7.65 -3.85 -18.77
C LEU A 40 7.09 -5.21 -19.26
N PRO A 41 7.05 -5.42 -20.59
CA PRO A 41 6.46 -6.64 -21.16
C PRO A 41 7.24 -7.91 -20.82
N ASP A 42 8.53 -7.78 -20.49
CA ASP A 42 9.42 -8.90 -20.16
C ASP A 42 9.42 -9.24 -18.66
N VAL A 43 8.69 -8.47 -17.84
CA VAL A 43 8.58 -8.70 -16.40
C VAL A 43 7.27 -9.41 -16.10
N ASP A 44 7.36 -10.54 -15.40
CA ASP A 44 6.20 -11.28 -14.95
C ASP A 44 5.74 -10.78 -13.58
N PHE A 45 4.55 -10.16 -13.54
CA PHE A 45 3.96 -9.64 -12.31
C PHE A 45 3.02 -10.69 -11.69
N GLN A 46 3.46 -11.31 -10.60
CA GLN A 46 2.69 -12.32 -9.88
C GLN A 46 1.65 -11.67 -8.95
N ASP A 47 0.39 -12.10 -9.05
CA ASP A 47 -0.75 -11.72 -8.18
C ASP A 47 -0.85 -10.22 -7.82
N PRO A 48 -1.01 -9.31 -8.81
CA PRO A 48 -1.18 -7.89 -8.52
C PRO A 48 -2.47 -7.65 -7.73
N PHE A 49 -2.35 -6.98 -6.59
CA PHE A 49 -3.49 -6.62 -5.74
C PHE A 49 -3.45 -5.15 -5.34
N TYR A 50 -4.63 -4.59 -5.07
CA TYR A 50 -4.78 -3.25 -4.50
C TYR A 50 -5.23 -3.34 -3.05
N LYS A 51 -4.60 -2.57 -2.15
CA LYS A 51 -5.04 -2.40 -0.76
C LYS A 51 -5.14 -0.92 -0.46
N SER A 52 -6.33 -0.46 -0.07
CA SER A 52 -6.46 0.92 0.38
C SER A 52 -5.75 1.12 1.71
N HIS A 53 -5.17 2.30 1.93
CA HIS A 53 -4.51 2.63 3.19
C HIS A 53 -5.46 2.49 4.40
N GLN A 54 -6.74 2.81 4.21
CA GLN A 54 -7.76 2.75 5.26
C GLN A 54 -8.09 1.31 5.68
N GLU A 55 -7.95 0.34 4.77
CA GLU A 55 -8.20 -1.08 5.04
C GLU A 55 -6.95 -1.81 5.52
N HIS A 56 -5.77 -1.20 5.41
CA HIS A 56 -4.53 -1.85 5.81
C HIS A 56 -4.36 -1.79 7.33
N THR A 57 -4.45 -2.96 7.98
CA THR A 57 -4.41 -3.11 9.46
C THR A 57 -3.18 -2.50 10.13
N ALA A 58 -2.08 -2.30 9.40
CA ALA A 58 -0.86 -1.68 9.92
C ALA A 58 -0.87 -0.13 9.89
N PHE A 59 -1.87 0.49 9.24
CA PHE A 59 -1.92 1.95 9.00
C PHE A 59 -2.01 2.77 10.29
N GLU A 60 -2.54 2.19 11.37
CA GLU A 60 -2.50 2.81 12.70
C GLU A 60 -2.27 1.73 13.74
N GLY A 61 -1.04 1.19 13.81
CA GLY A 61 -0.65 0.25 14.87
C GLY A 61 -1.30 0.66 16.18
N GLN A 62 -2.25 -0.16 16.66
CA GLN A 62 -3.24 0.23 17.66
C GLN A 62 -2.54 1.01 18.77
N LYS A 63 -2.68 2.34 18.80
CA LYS A 63 -2.09 3.12 19.89
C LYS A 63 -2.81 2.64 21.14
N PRO A 64 -2.14 1.98 22.10
CA PRO A 64 -2.81 1.58 23.31
C PRO A 64 -3.35 2.86 23.94
N LYS A 65 -4.66 2.89 24.22
CA LYS A 65 -5.26 4.01 24.95
C LYS A 65 -4.43 4.22 26.22
N PRO A 66 -3.88 5.41 26.48
CA PRO A 66 -3.20 5.63 27.75
C PRO A 66 -4.22 5.38 28.86
N ARG A 67 -3.99 4.34 29.66
CA ARG A 67 -4.77 4.12 30.88
C ARG A 67 -4.32 5.21 31.85
N TYR A 68 -4.98 6.35 31.82
CA TYR A 68 -4.91 7.27 32.95
C TYR A 68 -5.65 6.60 34.12
N SER A 69 -4.92 5.85 34.94
CA SER A 69 -5.35 5.52 36.31
C SER A 69 -5.02 6.73 37.16
N GLY A 70 -5.99 7.65 37.25
CA GLY A 70 -5.89 8.83 38.10
C GLY A 70 -5.69 8.45 39.56
N GLY A 71 -4.68 9.05 40.17
CA GLY A 71 -4.68 9.58 41.53
C GLY A 71 -4.63 8.57 42.67
N PHE A 72 -3.44 8.41 43.24
CA PHE A 72 -3.27 8.30 44.69
C PHE A 72 -2.69 9.63 45.20
N PRO A 73 -3.15 10.10 46.36
CA PRO A 73 -2.25 10.19 47.51
C PRO A 73 -2.41 8.99 48.45
#